data_AF-A0A357FMH9-F1
#
_entry.id   AF-A0A357FMH9-F1
#
_cell.length_a   1.000
_cell.length_b   1.000
_cell.length_c   1.000
_cell.angle_alpha   90.00
_cell.angle_beta   90.00
_cell.angle_gamma   90.00
#
_symmetry.space_group_name_H-M   'P 1'
#
loop_
_entity.id
_entity.type
_entity.pdbx_description
1 polymer ?
#
loop_
_entity_poly.entity_id
_entity_poly.type
_entity_poly.pdbx_seq_one_letter_code
_entity_poly.pdbx_strand_id
1 'polypeptide(L)'
;MPRKKNEGPTRQLFAKISEDIYLLAKAKSAQSRMSMREILEESLELYLGKNPSAHSGSMDPQTKAQESIWQDEYLNRQADRPVGSPIELSEEEAKEIARKAFL
;
A
#
# COMPACT_ATOMS: atom_id res chain seq x y z
N MET A 1 -16.75 -9.09 -21.17
CA MET A 1 -17.12 -9.52 -19.81
C MET A 1 -17.64 -8.31 -19.04
N PRO A 2 -18.61 -8.48 -18.13
CA PRO A 2 -19.10 -7.38 -17.31
C PRO A 2 -17.94 -6.82 -16.47
N ARG A 3 -17.78 -5.49 -16.47
CA ARG A 3 -16.77 -4.82 -15.65
C ARG A 3 -17.11 -5.08 -14.18
N LYS A 4 -16.13 -5.54 -13.38
CA LYS A 4 -16.31 -5.64 -11.92
C LYS A 4 -16.70 -4.25 -11.41
N LYS A 5 -17.85 -4.17 -10.73
CA LYS A 5 -18.26 -2.93 -10.06
C LYS A 5 -17.31 -2.72 -8.88
N ASN A 6 -16.97 -1.47 -8.62
CA ASN A 6 -16.20 -1.12 -7.43
C ASN A 6 -17.08 -1.37 -6.22
N GLU A 7 -16.64 -2.24 -5.31
CA GLU A 7 -17.30 -2.47 -4.03
C GLU A 7 -16.53 -1.69 -2.97
N GLY A 8 -17.22 -0.79 -2.26
CA GLY A 8 -16.64 0.00 -1.17
C GLY A 8 -16.14 1.40 -1.55
N PRO A 9 -15.52 2.11 -0.59
CA PRO A 9 -15.06 3.49 -0.76
C PRO A 9 -13.86 3.54 -1.72
N THR A 10 -13.94 4.39 -2.74
CA THR A 10 -12.85 4.59 -3.72
C THR A 10 -12.40 6.04 -3.75
N ARG A 11 -11.13 6.28 -4.14
CA ARG A 11 -10.57 7.62 -4.37
C ARG A 11 -9.95 7.69 -5.76
N GLN A 12 -10.03 8.86 -6.39
CA GLN A 12 -9.41 9.11 -7.70
C GLN A 12 -7.93 9.46 -7.51
N LEU A 13 -7.08 8.90 -8.38
CA LEU A 13 -5.65 9.16 -8.42
C LEU A 13 -5.29 9.82 -9.74
N PHE A 14 -4.56 10.93 -9.68
CA PHE A 14 -3.98 11.60 -10.84
C PHE A 14 -2.47 11.48 -10.76
N ALA A 15 -1.85 10.82 -11.73
CA ALA A 15 -0.41 10.59 -11.75
C ALA A 15 0.18 10.89 -13.12
N LYS A 16 1.40 11.43 -13.13
CA LYS A 16 2.24 11.48 -14.33
C LYS A 16 3.12 10.23 -14.31
N ILE A 17 3.06 9.43 -15.37
CA ILE A 17 3.85 8.20 -15.53
C ILE A 17 4.62 8.26 -16.84
N SER A 18 5.67 7.44 -16.95
CA SER A 18 6.39 7.28 -18.22
C SER A 18 5.44 6.74 -19.30
N GLU A 19 5.55 7.31 -20.50
CA GLU A 19 4.74 6.90 -21.65
C GLU A 19 4.95 5.43 -22.01
N ASP A 20 6.19 4.94 -21.95
CA ASP A 20 6.50 3.54 -22.24
C ASP A 20 5.76 2.58 -21.30
N ILE A 21 5.69 2.92 -20.01
CA ILE A 21 4.98 2.13 -18.99
C ILE A 21 3.47 2.14 -19.27
N TYR A 22 2.92 3.31 -19.64
CA TYR A 22 1.52 3.42 -20.00
C TYR A 22 1.16 2.54 -21.22
N LEU A 23 1.99 2.57 -22.26
CA LEU A 23 1.79 1.78 -23.47
C LEU A 23 1.85 0.27 -23.18
N LEU A 24 2.83 -0.17 -22.37
CA LEU A 24 2.95 -1.56 -21.95
C LEU A 24 1.74 -2.01 -21.12
N ALA A 25 1.31 -1.19 -20.16
CA ALA A 25 0.14 -1.49 -19.35
C ALA A 25 -1.12 -1.58 -20.24
N LYS A 26 -1.30 -0.64 -21.18
CA LYS A 26 -2.42 -0.64 -22.14
C LYS A 26 -2.43 -1.88 -23.03
N ALA A 27 -1.27 -2.31 -23.51
CA ALA A 27 -1.15 -3.56 -24.25
C ALA A 27 -1.55 -4.76 -23.39
N LYS A 28 -1.07 -4.82 -22.14
CA LYS A 28 -1.43 -5.87 -21.17
C LYS A 28 -2.93 -5.90 -20.88
N SER A 29 -3.56 -4.74 -20.71
CA SER A 29 -5.02 -4.58 -20.54
C SER A 29 -5.82 -5.19 -21.69
N ALA A 30 -5.38 -4.95 -22.93
CA ALA A 30 -6.02 -5.54 -24.10
C ALA A 30 -5.86 -7.07 -24.15
N GLN A 31 -4.67 -7.57 -23.81
CA GLN A 31 -4.36 -9.01 -23.81
C GLN A 31 -5.09 -9.78 -22.72
N SER A 32 -5.05 -9.29 -21.47
CA SER A 32 -5.68 -9.95 -20.32
C SER A 32 -7.18 -9.68 -20.20
N ARG A 33 -7.74 -8.82 -21.06
CA ARG A 33 -9.12 -8.32 -20.99
C ARG A 33 -9.47 -7.69 -19.63
N MET A 34 -8.45 -7.19 -18.92
CA MET A 34 -8.58 -6.46 -17.66
C MET A 34 -8.60 -4.97 -17.92
N SER A 35 -9.27 -4.21 -17.06
CA SER A 35 -9.22 -2.76 -17.10
C SER A 35 -7.86 -2.23 -16.62
N MET A 36 -7.51 -1.01 -17.05
CA MET A 36 -6.29 -0.34 -16.58
C MET A 36 -6.27 -0.19 -15.06
N ARG A 37 -7.44 0.06 -14.47
CA ARG A 37 -7.65 0.15 -13.03
C ARG A 37 -7.24 -1.14 -12.34
N GLU A 38 -7.75 -2.29 -12.78
CA GLU A 38 -7.46 -3.60 -12.16
C GLU A 38 -5.97 -3.93 -12.24
N ILE A 39 -5.32 -3.66 -13.38
CA ILE A 39 -3.88 -3.89 -13.52
C ILE A 39 -3.08 -3.03 -12.54
N LEU A 40 -3.47 -1.76 -12.37
CA LEU A 40 -2.80 -0.86 -11.42
C LEU A 40 -3.04 -1.28 -9.98
N GLU A 41 -4.27 -1.66 -9.62
CA GLU A 41 -4.60 -2.18 -8.29
C GLU A 41 -3.80 -3.46 -7.97
N GLU A 42 -3.80 -4.46 -8.85
CA GLU A 42 -3.02 -5.69 -8.67
C GLU A 42 -1.52 -5.40 -8.53
N SER A 43 -0.99 -4.49 -9.34
CA SER A 43 0.43 -4.11 -9.29
C SER A 43 0.77 -3.39 -7.97
N LEU A 44 -0.12 -2.52 -7.49
CA LEU A 44 0.05 -1.82 -6.21
C LEU A 44 -0.09 -2.78 -5.02
N GLU A 45 -1.03 -3.72 -5.06
CA GLU A 45 -1.18 -4.76 -4.04
C GLU A 45 0.09 -5.60 -3.93
N LEU A 46 0.63 -6.08 -5.07
CA LEU A 46 1.88 -6.82 -5.12
C LEU A 46 3.06 -6.00 -4.58
N TYR A 47 3.16 -4.74 -4.96
CA TYR A 47 4.22 -3.85 -4.48
C TYR A 47 4.15 -3.62 -2.96
N LEU A 48 2.93 -3.49 -2.43
CA LEU A 48 2.68 -3.30 -1.00
C LEU A 48 2.69 -4.63 -0.21
N GLY A 49 2.88 -5.78 -0.86
CA GLY A 49 2.88 -7.09 -0.22
C GLY A 49 1.51 -7.55 0.27
N LYS A 50 0.41 -6.99 -0.26
CA LYS A 50 -0.94 -7.49 0.00
C LYS A 50 -1.23 -8.64 -0.97
N ASN A 51 -1.43 -9.85 -0.42
CA ASN A 51 -1.74 -11.03 -1.23
C ASN A 51 -3.14 -10.89 -1.87
N PRO A 52 -3.30 -11.22 -3.17
CA PRO A 52 -4.57 -11.09 -3.90
C PRO A 52 -5.65 -12.10 -3.47
N SER A 53 -5.32 -13.08 -2.62
CA SER A 53 -6.27 -14.08 -2.10
C SER A 53 -7.15 -13.58 -0.95
N ALA A 54 -6.98 -12.34 -0.49
CA ALA A 54 -7.74 -11.79 0.64
C ALA A 54 -9.03 -11.06 0.25
N HIS A 55 -9.45 -11.06 -1.03
CA HIS A 55 -10.61 -10.29 -1.51
C HIS A 55 -11.89 -11.12 -1.74
N SER A 56 -12.12 -12.12 -0.91
CA SER A 56 -13.45 -12.75 -0.78
C SER A 56 -13.56 -13.47 0.56
N GLY A 57 -13.84 -12.70 1.60
CA GLY A 57 -14.12 -13.18 2.94
C GLY A 57 -14.49 -11.99 3.80
N SER A 58 -15.73 -12.03 4.32
CA SER A 58 -16.28 -11.17 5.36
C SER A 58 -15.26 -10.32 6.13
N MET A 59 -15.46 -9.00 6.12
CA MET A 59 -14.96 -8.15 7.19
C MET A 59 -15.60 -8.63 8.51
N ASP A 60 -14.93 -9.55 9.20
CA ASP A 60 -15.13 -9.75 10.63
C ASP A 60 -14.65 -8.47 11.33
N PRO A 61 -15.51 -7.76 12.09
CA PRO A 61 -15.13 -6.51 12.74
C PRO A 61 -14.34 -6.75 14.04
N GLN A 62 -13.56 -7.84 14.12
CA GLN A 62 -12.75 -8.17 15.29
C GLN A 62 -11.51 -8.97 14.89
N THR A 63 -10.45 -8.29 14.46
CA THR A 63 -9.10 -8.74 14.82
C THR A 63 -8.19 -7.55 15.00
N LYS A 64 -8.16 -7.10 16.27
CA LYS A 64 -7.12 -6.30 16.93
C LYS A 64 -6.81 -4.95 16.29
N ALA A 65 -7.13 -3.89 17.01
CA ALA A 65 -6.45 -2.61 16.86
C ALA A 65 -4.95 -2.89 16.72
N GLN A 66 -4.42 -2.72 15.51
CA GLN A 66 -2.99 -2.62 15.33
C GLN A 66 -2.64 -1.30 16.01
N GLU A 67 -2.05 -1.38 17.21
CA GLU A 67 -1.48 -0.23 17.89
C GLU A 67 -0.66 0.54 16.85
N SER A 68 -1.06 1.78 16.60
CA SER A 68 -0.39 2.63 15.63
C SER A 68 1.08 2.68 16.00
N ILE A 69 2.00 2.66 15.02
CA ILE A 69 3.43 2.80 15.32
C ILE A 69 3.77 4.06 16.12
N TRP A 70 2.90 5.08 16.07
CA TRP A 70 3.02 6.31 16.84
C TRP A 70 2.70 6.13 18.33
N GLN A 71 2.16 4.97 18.73
CA GLN A 71 1.97 4.58 20.13
C GLN A 71 3.18 3.83 20.70
N ASP A 72 4.21 3.58 19.88
CA ASP A 72 5.45 2.95 20.34
C ASP A 72 6.22 3.91 21.27
N GLU A 73 6.44 3.48 22.51
CA GLU A 73 7.18 4.25 23.52
C GLU A 73 8.62 4.57 23.07
N TYR A 74 9.26 3.70 22.30
CA TYR A 74 10.63 3.88 21.85
C TYR A 74 10.73 4.97 20.77
N LEU A 75 9.81 4.95 19.81
CA LEU A 75 9.73 5.99 18.77
C LEU A 75 9.41 7.35 19.37
N ASN A 76 8.50 7.41 20.35
CA ASN A 76 8.17 8.67 21.04
C ASN A 76 9.38 9.25 21.80
N ARG A 77 10.14 8.41 22.52
CA ARG A 77 11.37 8.87 23.21
C ARG A 77 12.45 9.39 22.25
N GLN A 78 12.48 8.89 21.02
CA GLN A 78 13.41 9.37 19.99
C GLN A 78 12.89 10.64 19.28
N ALA A 79 11.58 10.78 19.10
CA ALA A 79 10.96 11.95 18.47
C ALA A 79 11.18 13.25 19.27
N ASP A 80 11.26 13.15 20.60
CA ASP A 80 11.54 14.29 21.49
C ASP A 80 13.02 14.72 21.48
N ARG A 81 13.90 13.99 20.79
CA ARG A 81 15.32 14.35 20.71
C ARG A 81 15.54 15.49 19.70
N PRO A 82 16.52 16.38 19.96
CA PRO A 82 16.85 17.45 19.01
C PRO A 82 17.34 16.87 17.68
N VAL A 83 17.04 17.59 16.60
CA VAL A 83 17.44 17.23 15.24
C VAL A 83 18.96 17.05 15.18
N GLY A 84 19.41 15.90 14.68
CA GLY A 84 20.83 15.52 14.61
C GLY A 84 21.31 14.57 15.72
N SER A 85 20.42 14.17 16.63
CA SER A 85 20.72 13.13 17.61
C SER A 85 20.87 11.75 16.94
N PRO A 86 21.83 10.90 17.36
CA PRO A 86 21.95 9.54 16.85
C PRO A 86 20.65 8.76 17.08
N ILE A 87 20.18 8.14 16.01
CA ILE A 87 19.01 7.25 16.02
C ILE A 87 19.54 5.82 16.13
N GLU A 88 19.07 5.10 17.15
CA GLU A 88 19.39 3.69 17.34
C GLU A 88 18.30 2.85 16.67
N LEU A 89 18.35 2.78 15.33
CA LEU A 89 17.51 1.90 14.52
C LEU A 89 18.39 1.11 13.55
N SER A 90 18.15 -0.19 13.47
CA SER A 90 18.69 -1.03 12.40
C SER A 90 18.08 -0.63 11.05
N GLU A 91 18.79 -0.91 9.95
CA GLU A 91 18.25 -0.71 8.59
C GLU A 91 16.95 -1.50 8.35
N GLU A 92 16.81 -2.66 8.99
CA GLU A 92 15.62 -3.50 8.88
C GLU A 92 14.43 -2.89 9.63
N GLU A 93 14.67 -2.39 10.85
CA GLU A 93 13.67 -1.73 11.68
C GLU A 93 13.19 -0.44 11.02
N ALA A 94 14.11 0.35 10.44
CA ALA A 94 13.76 1.57 9.71
C ALA A 94 12.83 1.28 8.52
N LYS A 95 13.07 0.20 7.77
CA LYS A 95 12.20 -0.23 6.66
C LYS A 95 10.83 -0.67 7.16
N GLU A 96 10.76 -1.33 8.30
CA GLU A 96 9.51 -1.79 8.89
C GLU A 96 8.66 -0.63 9.42
N ILE A 97 9.28 0.31 10.15
CA ILE A 97 8.63 1.53 10.63
C ILE A 97 8.11 2.35 9.46
N ALA A 98 8.92 2.55 8.41
CA ALA A 98 8.48 3.27 7.22
C ALA A 98 7.25 2.61 6.58
N ARG A 99 7.21 1.28 6.46
CA ARG A 99 6.04 0.57 5.91
C ARG A 99 4.79 0.73 6.78
N LYS A 100 4.95 0.67 8.09
CA LYS A 100 3.85 0.78 9.05
C LYS A 100 3.36 2.23 9.24
N ALA A 101 4.19 3.24 8.95
CA ALA A 101 3.82 4.65 9.05
C ALA A 101 2.80 5.11 7.99
N PHE A 102 2.75 4.42 6.85
CA PHE A 102 1.87 4.74 5.72
C PHE A 102 0.65 3.83 5.60
N LEU A 103 0.44 2.93 6.58
CA LEU A 103 -0.79 2.13 6.74
C LEU A 103 -1.80 2.90 7.62
#